data_AF-X1K648-F1
#
_entry.id   AF-X1K648-F1
#
_cell.length_a   1.000
_cell.length_b   1.000
_cell.length_c   1.000
_cell.angle_alpha   90.00
_cell.angle_beta   90.00
_cell.angle_gamma   90.00
#
_symmetry.space_group_name_H-M   'P 1'
#
loop_
_entity.id
_entity.type
_entity.pdbx_description
1 polymer ?
#
loop_
_entity_poly.entity_id
_entity_poly.type
_entity_poly.pdbx_seq_one_letter_code
_entity_poly.pdbx_strand_id
1 'polypeptide(L)'
;MSQLAIAGGNPVRTRSFPAWPQYNEQEQKGLTDVLESRNWGGYPFPNRLAALFGQRFAAFHDAEYGLCAANGTVTIEAALKAVGIKP
;
A
#
# COMPACT_ATOMS: atom_id res chain seq x y z
N MET A 1 -42.59 10.25 -5.25
CA MET A 1 -41.34 9.79 -4.58
C MET A 1 -40.81 8.58 -5.34
N SER A 2 -39.52 8.54 -5.66
CA SER A 2 -38.91 7.36 -6.30
C SER A 2 -38.80 6.20 -5.30
N GLN A 3 -39.10 4.98 -5.72
CA GLN A 3 -38.96 3.78 -4.90
C GLN A 3 -37.48 3.47 -4.64
N LEU A 4 -37.09 3.28 -3.38
CA LEU A 4 -35.71 2.94 -3.02
C LEU A 4 -35.35 1.53 -3.50
N ALA A 5 -34.10 1.31 -3.91
CA ALA A 5 -33.63 0.01 -4.38
C ALA A 5 -33.80 -1.11 -3.35
N ILE A 6 -33.55 -0.80 -2.07
CA ILE A 6 -33.78 -1.72 -0.94
C ILE A 6 -35.26 -2.08 -0.74
N ALA A 7 -36.17 -1.31 -1.34
CA ALA A 7 -37.63 -1.49 -1.27
C ALA A 7 -38.24 -1.91 -2.62
N GLY A 8 -37.45 -2.54 -3.50
CA GLY A 8 -37.90 -3.06 -4.80
C GLY A 8 -37.83 -2.06 -5.95
N GLY A 9 -37.27 -0.87 -5.74
CA GLY A 9 -36.94 0.06 -6.81
C GLY A 9 -35.70 -0.36 -7.61
N ASN A 10 -35.44 0.32 -8.73
CA ASN A 10 -34.25 0.04 -9.54
C ASN A 10 -32.98 0.58 -8.86
N PRO A 11 -31.91 -0.23 -8.70
CA PRO A 11 -30.64 0.24 -8.16
C PRO A 11 -29.96 1.22 -9.12
N VAL A 12 -29.42 2.31 -8.55
CA VAL A 12 -28.66 3.33 -9.31
C VAL A 12 -27.45 2.72 -10.02
N ARG A 13 -26.83 1.72 -9.40
CA ARG A 13 -25.68 0.99 -9.96
C ARG A 13 -26.10 -0.45 -10.28
N THR A 14 -26.05 -0.79 -11.56
CA THR A 14 -26.39 -2.13 -12.06
C THR A 14 -25.18 -3.00 -12.36
N ARG A 15 -23.97 -2.41 -12.35
CA ARG A 15 -22.70 -3.12 -12.55
C ARG A 15 -22.00 -3.35 -11.21
N SER A 16 -21.40 -4.52 -11.02
CA SER A 16 -20.58 -4.80 -9.84
C SER A 16 -19.42 -3.80 -9.70
N PHE A 17 -18.90 -3.65 -8.48
CA PHE A 17 -17.63 -2.97 -8.28
C PHE A 17 -16.50 -3.77 -8.95
N PRO A 18 -15.44 -3.11 -9.44
CA PRO A 18 -14.26 -3.81 -9.92
C PRO A 18 -13.69 -4.69 -8.81
N ALA A 19 -13.05 -5.80 -9.20
CA ALA A 19 -12.30 -6.61 -8.27
C ALA A 19 -11.12 -5.81 -7.68
N TRP A 20 -10.79 -6.13 -6.42
CA TRP A 20 -9.69 -5.52 -5.70
C TRP A 20 -8.97 -6.58 -4.86
N PRO A 21 -7.62 -6.57 -4.78
CA PRO A 21 -6.68 -5.66 -5.44
C PRO A 21 -6.60 -5.88 -6.94
N GLN A 22 -6.18 -4.84 -7.67
CA GLN A 22 -5.84 -4.95 -9.09
C GLN A 22 -4.37 -5.37 -9.23
N TYR A 23 -4.10 -6.27 -10.17
CA TYR A 23 -2.75 -6.71 -10.51
C TYR A 23 -2.72 -7.13 -11.98
N ASN A 24 -1.53 -7.12 -12.57
CA ASN A 24 -1.23 -7.60 -13.91
C ASN A 24 0.14 -8.33 -13.92
N GLU A 25 0.69 -8.55 -15.10
CA GLU A 25 1.99 -9.24 -15.29
C GLU A 25 3.16 -8.55 -14.56
N GLN A 26 3.08 -7.24 -14.30
CA GLN A 26 4.10 -6.49 -13.58
C GLN A 26 4.19 -6.93 -12.12
N GLU A 27 3.05 -7.10 -11.43
CA GLU A 27 3.04 -7.63 -10.06
C GLU A 27 3.56 -9.06 -10.03
N GLN A 28 3.18 -9.90 -11.00
CA GLN A 28 3.69 -11.27 -11.09
C GLN A 28 5.22 -11.28 -11.25
N LYS A 29 5.76 -10.47 -12.16
CA LYS A 29 7.21 -10.33 -12.35
C LYS A 29 7.90 -9.85 -11.09
N GLY A 30 7.34 -8.85 -10.41
CA GLY A 30 7.89 -8.34 -9.14
C GLY A 30 7.98 -9.42 -8.07
N LEU A 31 6.95 -10.28 -7.96
CA LEU A 31 6.95 -11.41 -7.03
C LEU A 31 7.99 -12.47 -7.41
N THR A 32 8.11 -12.81 -8.69
CA THR A 32 9.14 -13.74 -9.19
C THR A 32 10.55 -13.21 -8.90
N ASP A 33 10.82 -11.93 -9.18
CA ASP A 33 12.11 -11.29 -8.90
C ASP A 33 12.48 -11.36 -7.40
N VAL A 34 11.51 -11.14 -6.50
CA VAL A 34 11.71 -11.30 -5.04
C VAL A 34 12.04 -12.73 -4.69
N LEU A 35 11.25 -13.68 -5.22
CA LEU A 35 11.40 -15.10 -4.93
C LEU A 35 12.80 -15.60 -5.33
N GLU A 36 13.23 -15.28 -6.55
CA GLU A 36 14.51 -15.69 -7.13
C GLU A 36 15.71 -15.02 -6.45
N SER A 37 15.59 -13.72 -6.12
CA SER A 37 16.69 -12.97 -5.49
C SER A 37 16.97 -13.36 -4.04
N ARG A 38 16.04 -14.10 -3.39
CA ARG A 38 16.06 -14.44 -1.95
C ARG A 38 16.11 -13.23 -1.01
N ASN A 39 15.94 -12.01 -1.54
CA ASN A 39 15.88 -10.78 -0.77
C ASN A 39 14.41 -10.41 -0.53
N TRP A 40 13.77 -11.12 0.41
CA TRP A 40 12.32 -11.04 0.62
C TRP A 40 11.89 -9.86 1.47
N GLY A 41 12.76 -9.35 2.35
CA GLY A 41 12.39 -8.31 3.30
C GLY A 41 13.54 -7.91 4.23
N GLY A 42 13.21 -7.15 5.28
CA GLY A 42 14.17 -6.60 6.24
C GLY A 42 15.14 -7.63 6.85
N TYR A 43 16.40 -7.18 6.96
CA TYR A 43 17.63 -7.87 7.36
C TYR A 43 18.21 -8.93 6.37
N PRO A 44 19.44 -8.71 5.85
CA PRO A 44 20.26 -7.51 6.03
C PRO A 44 19.58 -6.29 5.38
N PHE A 45 19.56 -5.20 6.13
CA PHE A 45 19.00 -3.93 5.67
C PHE A 45 19.94 -3.31 4.63
N PRO A 46 19.40 -2.64 3.58
CA PRO A 46 18.00 -2.55 3.20
C PRO A 46 17.59 -3.57 2.10
N ASN A 47 16.33 -4.03 2.17
CA ASN A 47 15.68 -4.70 1.05
C ASN A 47 15.65 -3.76 -0.17
N ARG A 48 16.13 -4.23 -1.32
CA ARG A 48 16.29 -3.42 -2.55
C ARG A 48 14.98 -2.76 -2.99
N LEU A 49 13.88 -3.51 -2.96
CA LEU A 49 12.58 -3.01 -3.42
C LEU A 49 11.95 -2.05 -2.41
N ALA A 50 12.12 -2.29 -1.11
CA ALA A 50 11.68 -1.36 -0.08
C ALA A 50 12.43 -0.02 -0.16
N ALA A 51 13.74 -0.04 -0.41
CA ALA A 51 14.53 1.18 -0.61
C ALA A 51 14.07 1.96 -1.85
N LEU A 52 13.86 1.25 -2.98
CA LEU A 52 13.38 1.85 -4.22
C LEU A 52 11.98 2.43 -4.06
N PHE A 53 11.07 1.70 -3.40
CA PHE A 53 9.73 2.20 -3.10
C PHE A 53 9.79 3.44 -2.22
N GLY A 54 10.57 3.43 -1.12
CA GLY A 54 10.71 4.56 -0.22
C GLY A 54 11.17 5.83 -0.95
N GLN A 55 12.18 5.72 -1.81
CA GLN A 55 12.66 6.84 -2.65
C GLN A 55 11.58 7.36 -3.60
N ARG A 56 10.91 6.47 -4.34
CA ARG A 56 9.87 6.86 -5.30
C ARG A 56 8.64 7.46 -4.62
N PHE A 57 8.24 6.89 -3.48
CA PHE A 57 7.09 7.35 -2.72
C PHE A 57 7.36 8.71 -2.08
N ALA A 58 8.57 8.95 -1.57
CA ALA A 58 9.00 10.26 -1.08
C ALA A 58 8.95 11.31 -2.20
N ALA A 59 9.56 11.00 -3.36
CA ALA A 59 9.53 11.89 -4.52
C ALA A 59 8.10 12.18 -5.00
N PHE A 60 7.19 11.20 -4.96
CA PHE A 60 5.79 11.38 -5.33
C PHE A 60 5.02 12.31 -4.37
N HIS A 61 5.49 12.47 -3.13
CA HIS A 61 4.89 13.36 -2.12
C HIS A 61 5.74 14.62 -1.84
N ASP A 62 6.69 14.95 -2.72
CA ASP A 62 7.63 16.07 -2.54
C ASP A 62 8.40 16.03 -1.20
N ALA A 63 8.69 14.82 -0.69
CA ALA A 63 9.46 14.59 0.53
C ALA A 63 10.92 14.21 0.22
N GLU A 64 11.85 14.62 1.09
CA GLU A 64 13.28 14.29 0.95
C GLU A 64 13.59 12.82 1.27
N TYR A 65 12.86 12.24 2.23
CA TYR A 65 13.09 10.88 2.73
C TYR A 65 11.79 10.07 2.79
N GLY A 66 11.88 8.77 2.51
CA GLY A 66 10.77 7.81 2.65
C GLY A 66 11.24 6.49 3.23
N LEU A 67 10.54 5.99 4.25
CA LEU A 67 10.82 4.73 4.91
C LEU A 67 9.60 3.82 4.87
N CYS A 68 9.78 2.61 4.34
CA CYS A 68 8.76 1.57 4.38
C CYS A 68 8.66 0.98 5.79
N ALA A 69 7.44 0.88 6.31
CA ALA A 69 7.12 0.14 7.52
C ALA A 69 6.01 -0.88 7.23
N ALA A 70 5.73 -1.76 8.20
CA ALA A 70 4.79 -2.86 8.02
C ALA A 70 3.35 -2.41 7.74
N ASN A 71 2.93 -1.26 8.29
CA ASN A 71 1.59 -0.68 8.11
C ASN A 71 1.53 0.77 8.64
N GLY A 72 0.38 1.41 8.46
CA GLY A 72 0.14 2.79 8.90
C GLY A 72 0.27 3.00 10.42
N THR A 73 -0.23 2.07 11.24
CA THR A 73 -0.13 2.17 12.71
C THR A 73 1.32 2.22 13.18
N VAL A 74 2.15 1.27 12.73
CA VAL A 74 3.58 1.24 13.07
C VAL A 74 4.30 2.50 12.56
N THR A 75 3.91 3.01 11.39
CA THR A 75 4.50 4.24 10.82
C THR A 75 4.23 5.45 11.72
N ILE A 76 2.98 5.63 12.16
CA ILE A 76 2.58 6.74 13.03
C ILE A 76 3.24 6.60 14.40
N GLU A 77 3.24 5.41 14.98
CA GLU A 77 3.88 5.15 16.27
C GLU A 77 5.39 5.47 16.22
N ALA A 78 6.08 5.04 15.16
CA ALA A 78 7.49 5.34 14.96
C ALA A 78 7.74 6.84 14.80
N ALA A 79 6.90 7.55 14.04
CA ALA A 79 6.99 9.00 13.86
C ALA A 79 6.80 9.77 15.18
N LEU A 80 5.80 9.39 15.98
CA LEU A 80 5.53 9.98 17.30
C LEU A 80 6.71 9.76 18.26
N LYS A 81 7.24 8.54 18.31
CA LYS A 81 8.43 8.22 19.12
C LYS A 81 9.65 9.01 18.68
N ALA A 82 9.86 9.18 17.37
CA ALA A 82 10.99 9.92 16.81
C ALA A 82 10.98 11.40 17.20
N VAL A 83 9.80 12.00 17.37
CA VAL A 83 9.65 13.39 17.87
C VAL A 83 9.51 13.49 19.40
N GLY A 84 9.72 12.38 20.12
CA GLY A 84 9.74 12.35 21.58
C GLY A 84 8.37 12.19 22.26
N ILE A 85 7.30 11.95 21.51
CA ILE A 85 5.97 11.65 22.07
C ILE A 85 5.95 10.19 22.52
N LYS A 86 5.55 9.96 23.76
CA LYS A 86 5.48 8.64 24.42
C LYS A 86 4.06 8.42 24.99
N PRO A 87 3.65 7.17 25.24
CA PRO A 87 2.38 6.84 25.88
C PRO A 87 2.19 7.53 27.23
#